data_AF-A0A9N7YVK6-F1
#
_entry.id   AF-A0A9N7YVK6-F1
#
_cell.length_a   1.000
_cell.length_b   1.000
_cell.length_c   1.000
_cell.angle_alpha   90.00
_cell.angle_beta   90.00
_cell.angle_gamma   90.00
#
_symmetry.space_group_name_H-M   'P 1'
#
loop_
_entity.id
_entity.type
_entity.pdbx_description
1 polymer ?
#
loop_
_entity_poly.entity_id
_entity_poly.type
_entity_poly.pdbx_seq_one_letter_code
_entity_poly.pdbx_strand_id
1 'polypeptide(L)'
;MESGHVGAARKDVLVPVPDSSDVFQNRILAPLQSAYLYEESKQSFKYKSAVLIKNEPLEEKYNAYRARRSEAGYSEEDLKETFGFLLFDDVNQAHLFGETGLLTGKSACTTLGDPSKGVYISMYSDCLDLNRWYQGKSGYVAIIRLTKGRVKKVPENYTQNFTAPTVGFDCHESGELASVSSKTSSFLAFERTQYYLYELLDEEIGETAPSPSAAVPFAIVSFSYTDTKAILVTPQATSEKKKLVHDYMAWRGQLQIGTQSYDVGLRSTKGALIPTKLPPVVKVDRAISMLDLMQLLPKAAFETCFSTEVFLGGLYCSLYELVPSEAKDTNSLSPLLQEIKEKDLALTVPLKDGGFLILLHPSHFPPIDDNALNASEVLQGMFIFPGSRVVKRGTSGQKKATISSEILQVLPVLSYAEGLVEKTPLNSTEETV
;
A
#
# COMPACT_ATOMS: atom_id res chain seq x y z
N MET A 1 -21.82 -28.33 -24.72
CA MET A 1 -20.54 -28.69 -24.06
C MET A 1 -19.45 -28.40 -25.06
N GLU A 2 -18.91 -27.19 -25.03
CA GLU A 2 -17.82 -26.77 -25.90
C GLU A 2 -16.63 -26.56 -24.97
N SER A 3 -15.72 -27.53 -25.00
CA SER A 3 -14.59 -27.65 -24.10
C SER A 3 -13.53 -26.62 -24.45
N GLY A 4 -13.10 -25.89 -23.42
CA GLY A 4 -12.25 -24.72 -23.52
C GLY A 4 -10.88 -24.97 -24.14
N HIS A 5 -10.46 -23.97 -24.91
CA HIS A 5 -9.09 -23.81 -25.33
C HIS A 5 -8.35 -23.06 -24.20
N VAL A 6 -7.81 -23.81 -23.23
CA VAL A 6 -6.80 -23.27 -22.31
C VAL A 6 -5.52 -23.14 -23.13
N GLY A 7 -5.12 -21.90 -23.40
CA GLY A 7 -3.89 -21.59 -24.13
C GLY A 7 -2.67 -22.16 -23.40
N ALA A 8 -1.92 -23.00 -24.10
CA ALA A 8 -0.60 -23.43 -23.65
C ALA A 8 0.34 -22.23 -23.68
N ALA A 9 0.94 -21.90 -22.52
CA ALA A 9 1.98 -20.88 -22.40
C ALA A 9 3.12 -21.15 -23.42
N ARG A 10 3.50 -20.12 -24.19
CA ARG A 10 4.66 -20.20 -25.10
C ARG A 10 5.92 -20.36 -24.25
N LYS A 11 6.57 -21.52 -24.36
CA LYS A 11 7.63 -22.00 -23.46
C LYS A 11 8.92 -21.15 -23.37
N ASP A 12 9.08 -20.06 -24.11
CA ASP A 12 10.38 -19.35 -24.25
C ASP A 12 10.32 -17.82 -24.03
N VAL A 13 9.20 -17.25 -23.57
CA VAL A 13 9.08 -15.78 -23.40
C VAL A 13 9.86 -15.25 -22.20
N LEU A 14 10.02 -16.06 -21.15
CA LEU A 14 10.61 -15.64 -19.88
C LEU A 14 11.92 -16.39 -19.64
N VAL A 15 13.04 -15.67 -19.65
CA VAL A 15 14.39 -16.25 -19.53
C VAL A 15 15.02 -15.82 -18.20
N PRO A 16 15.19 -16.72 -17.22
CA PRO A 16 15.86 -16.40 -15.97
C PRO A 16 17.28 -15.89 -16.19
N VAL A 17 17.68 -14.88 -15.42
CA VAL A 17 19.00 -14.28 -15.48
C VAL A 17 19.73 -14.45 -14.16
N PRO A 18 20.92 -15.07 -14.14
CA PRO A 18 21.77 -15.13 -12.95
C PRO A 18 22.19 -13.73 -12.48
N ASP A 19 22.15 -13.50 -11.17
CA ASP A 19 22.53 -12.24 -10.51
C ASP A 19 23.99 -11.81 -10.75
N SER A 20 24.88 -12.77 -10.95
CA SER A 20 26.30 -12.58 -11.28
C SER A 20 26.57 -12.26 -12.75
N SER A 21 25.55 -12.30 -13.63
CA SER A 21 25.75 -12.08 -15.06
C SER A 21 25.90 -10.60 -15.41
N ASP A 22 26.68 -10.32 -16.47
CA ASP A 22 26.81 -8.97 -17.06
C ASP A 22 25.44 -8.39 -17.45
N VAL A 23 24.56 -9.25 -17.96
CA VAL A 23 23.19 -8.88 -18.33
C VAL A 23 22.41 -8.37 -17.12
N PHE A 24 22.50 -9.05 -15.97
CA PHE A 24 21.84 -8.59 -14.75
C PHE A 24 22.39 -7.24 -14.28
N GLN A 25 23.71 -7.11 -14.20
CA GLN A 25 24.36 -5.91 -13.67
C GLN A 25 24.17 -4.69 -14.59
N ASN A 26 24.48 -4.82 -15.88
CA ASN A 26 24.55 -3.68 -16.79
C ASN A 26 23.25 -3.40 -17.53
N ARG A 27 22.39 -4.40 -17.75
CA ARG A 27 21.16 -4.21 -18.53
C ARG A 27 19.90 -4.15 -17.66
N ILE A 28 19.89 -4.76 -16.49
CA ILE A 28 18.71 -4.83 -15.62
C ILE A 28 18.86 -3.88 -14.42
N LEU A 29 19.96 -3.97 -13.66
CA LEU A 29 20.16 -3.11 -12.49
C LEU A 29 20.45 -1.66 -12.87
N ALA A 30 21.21 -1.41 -13.94
CA ALA A 30 21.57 -0.04 -14.32
C ALA A 30 20.33 0.85 -14.60
N PRO A 31 19.30 0.42 -15.38
CA PRO A 31 18.07 1.17 -15.52
C PRO A 31 17.33 1.42 -14.21
N LEU A 32 17.27 0.44 -13.31
CA LEU A 32 16.62 0.60 -12.00
C LEU A 32 17.35 1.65 -11.15
N GLN A 33 18.66 1.50 -10.99
CA GLN A 33 19.45 2.32 -10.07
C GLN A 33 19.67 3.75 -10.57
N SER A 34 19.73 3.94 -11.90
CA SER A 34 19.84 5.28 -12.50
C SER A 34 18.52 6.06 -12.46
N ALA A 35 17.39 5.37 -12.29
CA ALA A 35 16.06 5.96 -12.24
C ALA A 35 15.49 6.04 -10.81
N TYR A 36 16.32 6.18 -9.79
CA TYR A 36 15.83 6.51 -8.45
C TYR A 36 15.49 7.99 -8.33
N LEU A 37 14.32 8.30 -7.79
CA LEU A 37 13.92 9.64 -7.38
C LEU A 37 14.62 10.05 -6.07
N TYR A 38 14.86 9.09 -5.18
CA TYR A 38 15.47 9.32 -3.87
C TYR A 38 16.83 8.62 -3.75
N GLU A 39 17.85 9.35 -3.33
CA GLU A 39 19.21 8.81 -3.17
C GLU A 39 19.28 7.67 -2.14
N GLU A 40 18.44 7.70 -1.11
CA GLU A 40 18.39 6.66 -0.07
C GLU A 40 17.92 5.29 -0.61
N SER A 41 17.23 5.27 -1.75
CA SER A 41 16.75 4.04 -2.39
C SER A 41 17.88 3.10 -2.77
N LYS A 42 19.08 3.63 -3.09
CA LYS A 42 20.28 2.84 -3.41
C LYS A 42 20.67 1.85 -2.31
N GLN A 43 20.41 2.21 -1.06
CA GLN A 43 20.74 1.35 0.09
C GLN A 43 19.54 0.53 0.57
N SER A 44 18.33 0.92 0.16
CA SER A 44 17.08 0.36 0.67
C SER A 44 16.52 -0.75 -0.21
N PHE A 45 16.69 -0.65 -1.53
CA PHE A 45 16.25 -1.69 -2.47
C PHE A 45 17.32 -2.74 -2.69
N LYS A 46 16.94 -3.99 -2.52
CA LYS A 46 17.76 -5.17 -2.84
C LYS A 46 17.05 -6.01 -3.88
N TYR A 47 17.73 -6.28 -4.99
CA TYR A 47 17.21 -7.10 -6.08
C TYR A 47 17.82 -8.50 -6.04
N LYS A 48 16.98 -9.54 -6.08
CA LYS A 48 17.42 -10.92 -5.79
C LYS A 48 17.37 -11.86 -7.00
N SER A 49 16.42 -11.65 -7.89
CA SER A 49 16.28 -12.45 -9.10
C SER A 49 15.73 -11.58 -10.23
N ALA A 50 16.08 -11.91 -11.47
CA ALA A 50 15.48 -11.29 -12.63
C ALA A 50 15.18 -12.28 -13.74
N VAL A 51 14.22 -11.91 -14.56
CA VAL A 51 13.79 -12.62 -15.75
C VAL A 51 13.80 -11.62 -16.90
N LEU A 52 14.45 -11.97 -18.00
CA LEU A 52 14.35 -11.24 -19.26
C LEU A 52 13.10 -11.67 -20.01
N ILE A 53 12.47 -10.70 -20.65
CA ILE A 53 11.30 -10.93 -21.50
C ILE A 53 11.78 -10.97 -22.96
N LYS A 54 11.64 -12.12 -23.60
CA LYS A 54 11.90 -12.34 -25.02
C LYS A 54 10.58 -12.52 -25.77
N ASN A 55 9.91 -11.41 -26.01
CA ASN A 55 8.64 -11.39 -26.73
C ASN A 55 8.83 -10.74 -28.11
N GLU A 56 9.30 -11.54 -29.08
CA GLU A 56 9.62 -11.06 -30.44
C GLU A 56 8.48 -10.27 -31.10
N PRO A 57 7.20 -10.69 -31.04
CA PRO A 57 6.10 -9.90 -31.60
C PRO A 57 5.96 -8.49 -31.00
N LEU A 58 6.13 -8.34 -29.67
CA LEU A 58 6.06 -7.02 -29.04
C LEU A 58 7.28 -6.16 -29.38
N GLU A 59 8.45 -6.79 -29.49
CA GLU A 59 9.69 -6.12 -29.89
C GLU A 59 9.62 -5.61 -31.34
N GLU A 60 9.11 -6.43 -32.26
CA GLU A 60 8.85 -6.04 -33.66
C GLU A 60 7.84 -4.89 -33.74
N LYS A 61 6.75 -4.97 -32.98
CA LYS A 61 5.74 -3.89 -32.88
C LYS A 61 6.36 -2.57 -32.41
N TYR A 62 7.22 -2.61 -31.40
CA TYR A 62 7.93 -1.43 -30.88
C TYR A 62 8.93 -0.84 -31.90
N ASN A 63 9.72 -1.70 -32.56
CA ASN A 63 10.67 -1.27 -33.58
C ASN A 63 9.96 -0.65 -34.80
N ALA A 64 8.86 -1.26 -35.24
CA ALA A 64 8.02 -0.73 -36.33
C ALA A 64 7.39 0.62 -35.94
N TYR A 65 6.95 0.79 -34.70
CA TYR A 65 6.47 2.08 -34.20
C TYR A 65 7.56 3.16 -34.31
N ARG A 66 8.78 2.88 -33.82
CA ARG A 66 9.89 3.85 -33.89
C ARG A 66 10.29 4.19 -35.33
N ALA A 67 10.31 3.20 -36.22
CA ALA A 67 10.59 3.41 -37.64
C ALA A 67 9.55 4.34 -38.28
N ARG A 68 8.25 4.08 -38.08
CA ARG A 68 7.16 4.93 -38.57
C ARG A 68 7.26 6.37 -38.04
N ARG A 69 7.58 6.56 -36.76
CA ARG A 69 7.75 7.89 -36.17
C ARG A 69 8.98 8.63 -36.73
N SER A 70 10.08 7.92 -36.98
CA SER A 70 11.26 8.47 -37.66
C SER A 70 10.93 8.98 -39.07
N GLU A 71 10.23 8.17 -39.86
CA GLU A 71 9.77 8.55 -41.20
C GLU A 71 8.80 9.75 -41.17
N ALA A 72 8.02 9.88 -40.09
CA ALA A 72 7.12 11.01 -39.85
C ALA A 72 7.84 12.30 -39.36
N GLY A 73 9.18 12.32 -39.34
CA GLY A 73 9.97 13.51 -39.02
C GLY A 73 10.11 13.80 -37.52
N TYR A 74 10.02 12.78 -36.67
CA TYR A 74 10.33 12.92 -35.24
C TYR A 74 11.83 13.14 -35.03
N SER A 75 12.18 13.96 -34.03
CA SER A 75 13.59 14.24 -33.72
C SER A 75 14.25 13.08 -32.99
N GLU A 76 15.59 13.08 -32.93
CA GLU A 76 16.34 12.10 -32.14
C GLU A 76 15.96 12.14 -30.64
N GLU A 77 15.61 13.31 -30.09
CA GLU A 77 15.17 13.44 -28.70
C GLU A 77 13.75 12.87 -28.50
N ASP A 78 12.84 13.06 -29.46
CA ASP A 78 11.49 12.45 -29.41
C ASP A 78 11.58 10.92 -29.48
N LEU A 79 12.55 10.41 -30.26
CA LEU A 79 12.80 8.98 -30.47
C LEU A 79 13.77 8.37 -29.45
N LYS A 80 14.20 9.14 -28.46
CA LYS A 80 15.13 8.69 -27.43
C LYS A 80 14.50 7.57 -26.61
N GLU A 81 15.19 6.44 -26.60
CA GLU A 81 14.80 5.30 -25.79
C GLU A 81 15.11 5.57 -24.32
N THR A 82 14.15 5.24 -23.46
CA THR A 82 14.26 5.34 -22.02
C THR A 82 13.56 4.16 -21.35
N PHE A 83 13.53 4.17 -20.02
CA PHE A 83 12.89 3.14 -19.22
C PHE A 83 11.77 3.72 -18.35
N GLY A 84 10.79 2.87 -18.07
CA GLY A 84 9.76 3.10 -17.08
C GLY A 84 9.48 1.81 -16.31
N PHE A 85 8.69 1.93 -15.25
CA PHE A 85 8.58 0.90 -14.23
C PHE A 85 7.13 0.68 -13.81
N LEU A 86 6.78 -0.58 -13.52
CA LEU A 86 5.51 -0.97 -12.91
C LEU A 86 5.75 -1.93 -11.75
N LEU A 87 4.95 -1.78 -10.68
CA LEU A 87 4.98 -2.64 -9.51
C LEU A 87 3.93 -3.75 -9.63
N PHE A 88 4.31 -4.97 -9.25
CA PHE A 88 3.44 -6.12 -9.11
C PHE A 88 3.71 -6.81 -7.77
N ASP A 89 2.64 -7.14 -7.05
CA ASP A 89 2.75 -7.91 -5.80
C ASP A 89 2.85 -9.43 -6.08
N ASP A 90 2.26 -9.89 -7.19
CA ASP A 90 2.24 -11.31 -7.59
C ASP A 90 3.12 -11.57 -8.83
N VAL A 91 3.89 -12.65 -8.76
CA VAL A 91 4.81 -13.06 -9.83
C VAL A 91 4.08 -13.49 -11.10
N ASN A 92 2.91 -14.13 -10.97
CA ASN A 92 2.17 -14.63 -12.13
C ASN A 92 1.56 -13.45 -12.91
N GLN A 93 1.10 -12.41 -12.21
CA GLN A 93 0.68 -11.16 -12.85
C GLN A 93 1.84 -10.47 -13.58
N ALA A 94 3.02 -10.41 -12.97
CA ALA A 94 4.21 -9.86 -13.62
C ALA A 94 4.62 -10.68 -14.86
N HIS A 95 4.57 -12.00 -14.78
CA HIS A 95 4.87 -12.91 -15.90
C HIS A 95 3.84 -12.76 -17.03
N LEU A 96 2.55 -12.72 -16.70
CA LEU A 96 1.47 -12.48 -17.67
C LEU A 96 1.64 -11.13 -18.37
N PHE A 97 2.08 -10.10 -17.64
CA PHE A 97 2.44 -8.81 -18.21
C PHE A 97 3.57 -8.92 -19.26
N GLY A 98 4.60 -9.73 -19.01
CA GLY A 98 5.67 -9.97 -19.99
C GLY A 98 5.20 -10.67 -21.26
N GLU A 99 4.18 -11.52 -21.17
CA GLU A 99 3.59 -12.21 -22.32
C GLU A 99 2.62 -11.32 -23.11
N THR A 100 1.81 -10.50 -22.41
CA THR A 100 0.70 -9.74 -23.01
C THR A 100 1.07 -8.31 -23.39
N GLY A 101 2.08 -7.72 -22.76
CA GLY A 101 2.46 -6.32 -22.95
C GLY A 101 1.62 -5.33 -22.15
N LEU A 102 1.76 -4.04 -22.45
CA LEU A 102 0.96 -2.98 -21.84
C LEU A 102 -0.44 -2.92 -22.47
N LEU A 103 -1.46 -2.94 -21.62
CA LEU A 103 -2.87 -2.81 -22.01
C LEU A 103 -3.52 -1.63 -21.28
N THR A 104 -4.42 -0.91 -21.97
CA THR A 104 -5.23 0.14 -21.36
C THR A 104 -6.19 -0.43 -20.31
N GLY A 105 -6.67 0.44 -19.42
CA GLY A 105 -7.66 0.12 -18.38
C GLY A 105 -7.11 -0.60 -17.15
N LYS A 106 -5.78 -0.76 -17.05
CA LYS A 106 -5.12 -1.46 -15.94
C LYS A 106 -4.59 -0.54 -14.83
N SER A 107 -4.54 0.77 -15.05
CA SER A 107 -4.04 1.74 -14.07
C SER A 107 -5.16 2.32 -13.21
N ALA A 108 -4.87 2.54 -11.93
CA ALA A 108 -5.72 3.33 -11.04
C ALA A 108 -5.46 4.85 -11.17
N CYS A 109 -4.38 5.25 -11.83
CA CYS A 109 -4.05 6.65 -12.06
C CYS A 109 -4.95 7.25 -13.16
N THR A 110 -5.39 8.49 -12.96
CA THR A 110 -6.30 9.22 -13.87
C THR A 110 -5.87 10.67 -14.09
N THR A 111 -4.77 11.10 -13.50
CA THR A 111 -4.38 12.51 -13.39
C THR A 111 -3.91 13.13 -14.70
N LEU A 112 -3.33 12.36 -15.61
CA LEU A 112 -2.77 12.84 -16.87
C LEU A 112 -3.63 12.49 -18.11
N GLY A 113 -4.63 11.64 -17.91
CA GLY A 113 -5.56 11.21 -18.95
C GLY A 113 -6.37 9.96 -18.59
N ASP A 114 -7.28 9.61 -19.48
CA ASP A 114 -8.21 8.49 -19.30
C ASP A 114 -7.46 7.15 -19.36
N PRO A 115 -7.48 6.32 -18.29
CA PRO A 115 -6.79 5.04 -18.29
C PRO A 115 -7.35 4.06 -19.34
N SER A 116 -8.56 4.24 -19.87
CA SER A 116 -9.09 3.41 -20.96
C SER A 116 -8.47 3.74 -22.33
N LYS A 117 -7.87 4.93 -22.47
CA LYS A 117 -7.30 5.45 -23.74
C LYS A 117 -5.78 5.46 -23.79
N GLY A 118 -5.13 5.16 -22.68
CA GLY A 118 -3.68 5.17 -22.57
C GLY A 118 -3.18 4.37 -21.39
N VAL A 119 -1.87 4.28 -21.25
CA VAL A 119 -1.20 3.50 -20.20
C VAL A 119 -0.33 4.40 -19.34
N TYR A 120 -0.39 4.18 -18.03
CA TYR A 120 0.47 4.88 -17.06
C TYR A 120 1.69 4.03 -16.75
N ILE A 121 2.86 4.66 -16.74
CA ILE A 121 4.14 4.01 -16.43
C ILE A 121 4.93 4.94 -15.52
N SER A 122 5.44 4.43 -14.40
CA SER A 122 6.22 5.26 -13.48
C SER A 122 7.60 5.58 -14.06
N MET A 123 8.01 6.84 -13.95
CA MET A 123 9.31 7.31 -14.45
C MET A 123 10.47 6.84 -13.57
N TYR A 124 10.21 6.63 -12.27
CA TYR A 124 11.22 6.30 -11.28
C TYR A 124 10.97 4.91 -10.67
N SER A 125 12.03 4.14 -10.50
CA SER A 125 11.99 2.74 -10.04
C SER A 125 11.70 2.59 -8.54
N ASP A 126 11.77 3.68 -7.79
CA ASP A 126 11.47 3.79 -6.35
C ASP A 126 10.22 4.64 -6.06
N CYS A 127 9.48 5.05 -7.09
CA CYS A 127 8.21 5.76 -6.94
C CYS A 127 7.13 5.03 -7.76
N LEU A 128 6.74 3.85 -7.26
CA LEU A 128 5.86 2.90 -7.96
C LEU A 128 4.50 2.68 -7.30
N ASP A 129 4.26 3.34 -6.17
CA ASP A 129 3.06 3.16 -5.35
C ASP A 129 2.67 4.53 -4.75
N LEU A 130 1.37 4.72 -4.52
CA LEU A 130 0.84 5.89 -3.81
C LEU A 130 1.34 5.91 -2.36
N ASN A 131 1.53 4.72 -1.79
CA ASN A 131 2.02 4.51 -0.45
C ASN A 131 3.55 4.54 -0.41
N ARG A 132 4.11 5.02 0.70
CA ARG A 132 5.56 4.92 0.94
C ARG A 132 5.99 3.47 1.12
N TRP A 133 7.21 3.18 0.70
CA TRP A 133 7.90 1.95 1.03
C TRP A 133 8.00 1.75 2.54
N TYR A 134 7.85 0.51 2.98
CA TYR A 134 7.94 0.10 4.37
C TYR A 134 8.87 -1.09 4.51
N GLN A 135 9.46 -1.22 5.69
CA GLN A 135 10.37 -2.32 6.04
C GLN A 135 9.76 -3.68 5.69
N GLY A 136 10.48 -4.48 4.92
CA GLY A 136 10.06 -5.83 4.56
C GLY A 136 9.18 -5.91 3.31
N LYS A 137 8.75 -4.78 2.72
CA LYS A 137 8.00 -4.82 1.44
C LYS A 137 8.83 -5.54 0.38
N SER A 138 8.23 -6.51 -0.29
CA SER A 138 8.81 -7.23 -1.40
C SER A 138 7.80 -7.29 -2.54
N GLY A 139 8.26 -7.65 -3.72
CA GLY A 139 7.42 -7.76 -4.91
C GLY A 139 8.28 -7.82 -6.16
N TYR A 140 7.67 -7.45 -7.28
CA TYR A 140 8.28 -7.50 -8.60
C TYR A 140 8.18 -6.13 -9.28
N VAL A 141 9.31 -5.64 -9.79
CA VAL A 141 9.35 -4.46 -10.65
C VAL A 141 9.51 -4.94 -12.09
N ALA A 142 8.53 -4.61 -12.93
CA ALA A 142 8.68 -4.76 -14.37
C ALA A 142 9.39 -3.53 -14.93
N ILE A 143 10.47 -3.76 -15.67
CA ILE A 143 11.21 -2.75 -16.42
C ILE A 143 10.64 -2.73 -17.83
N ILE A 144 10.26 -1.55 -18.28
CA ILE A 144 9.64 -1.31 -19.58
C ILE A 144 10.56 -0.40 -20.36
N ARG A 145 10.88 -0.78 -21.58
CA ARG A 145 11.62 0.07 -22.50
C ARG A 145 10.63 0.84 -23.34
N LEU A 146 10.80 2.15 -23.45
CA LEU A 146 9.82 3.00 -24.09
C LEU A 146 10.47 4.16 -24.84
N THR A 147 9.74 4.68 -25.82
CA THR A 147 10.06 5.91 -26.54
C THR A 147 8.91 6.87 -26.35
N LYS A 148 9.19 8.03 -25.75
CA LYS A 148 8.13 8.97 -25.34
C LYS A 148 7.41 9.63 -26.52
N GLY A 149 8.08 9.77 -27.66
CA GLY A 149 7.58 10.56 -28.77
C GLY A 149 7.47 12.03 -28.37
N ARG A 150 6.51 12.74 -28.97
CA ARG A 150 6.27 14.15 -28.65
C ARG A 150 5.53 14.25 -27.33
N VAL A 151 6.13 14.94 -26.37
CA VAL A 151 5.58 15.08 -25.02
C VAL A 151 4.76 16.35 -24.89
N LYS A 152 3.52 16.21 -24.41
CA LYS A 152 2.68 17.32 -23.96
C LYS A 152 2.71 17.42 -22.44
N LYS A 153 3.09 18.59 -21.92
CA LYS A 153 2.91 18.89 -20.50
C LYS A 153 1.47 19.30 -20.24
N VAL A 154 0.83 18.64 -19.28
CA VAL A 154 -0.56 18.89 -18.87
C VAL A 154 -0.65 19.11 -17.35
N PRO A 155 -1.57 19.96 -16.87
CA PRO A 155 -1.87 20.01 -15.44
C PRO A 155 -2.55 18.71 -15.00
N GLU A 156 -2.34 18.32 -13.74
CA GLU A 156 -3.04 17.17 -13.17
C GLU A 156 -4.54 17.44 -13.07
N ASN A 157 -5.33 16.45 -13.47
CA ASN A 157 -6.77 16.52 -13.47
C ASN A 157 -7.35 15.46 -12.52
N TYR A 158 -7.97 15.92 -11.43
CA TYR A 158 -8.56 15.07 -10.40
C TYR A 158 -10.08 14.91 -10.56
N THR A 159 -10.63 15.28 -11.71
CA THR A 159 -12.06 15.20 -12.00
C THR A 159 -12.39 13.95 -12.81
N GLN A 160 -13.68 13.62 -12.90
CA GLN A 160 -14.16 12.53 -13.77
C GLN A 160 -14.12 12.90 -15.26
N ASN A 161 -13.91 14.17 -15.59
CA ASN A 161 -13.72 14.63 -16.96
C ASN A 161 -12.24 14.53 -17.32
N PHE A 162 -11.77 13.31 -17.59
CA PHE A 162 -10.35 13.05 -17.82
C PHE A 162 -9.76 13.86 -18.98
N THR A 163 -8.47 14.14 -18.88
CA THR A 163 -7.72 14.81 -19.95
C THR A 163 -7.66 13.90 -21.19
N ALA A 164 -8.22 14.35 -22.30
CA ALA A 164 -8.19 13.58 -23.54
C ALA A 164 -6.77 13.52 -24.14
N PRO A 165 -6.37 12.41 -24.77
CA PRO A 165 -5.17 12.35 -25.62
C PRO A 165 -5.05 13.56 -26.56
N THR A 166 -3.87 14.17 -26.63
CA THR A 166 -3.65 15.38 -27.43
C THR A 166 -3.17 15.02 -28.83
N VAL A 167 -3.90 15.44 -29.86
CA VAL A 167 -3.52 15.24 -31.27
C VAL A 167 -2.13 15.83 -31.55
N GLY A 168 -1.29 15.08 -32.26
CA GLY A 168 0.09 15.46 -32.58
C GLY A 168 1.12 15.21 -31.46
N PHE A 169 0.70 14.64 -30.33
CA PHE A 169 1.54 14.20 -29.22
C PHE A 169 1.33 12.71 -28.95
N ASP A 170 2.27 12.09 -28.25
CA ASP A 170 2.28 10.64 -27.98
C ASP A 170 2.29 10.33 -26.46
N CYS A 171 2.61 11.33 -25.65
CA CYS A 171 2.78 11.20 -24.22
C CYS A 171 2.30 12.44 -23.49
N HIS A 172 1.59 12.27 -22.37
CA HIS A 172 1.41 13.31 -21.38
C HIS A 172 2.37 13.14 -20.20
N GLU A 173 2.96 14.26 -19.79
CA GLU A 173 3.71 14.39 -18.54
C GLU A 173 3.08 15.51 -17.69
N SER A 174 3.25 15.42 -16.37
CA SER A 174 2.82 16.48 -15.46
C SER A 174 3.57 17.79 -15.75
N GLY A 175 2.84 18.90 -15.76
CA GLY A 175 3.41 20.24 -15.77
C GLY A 175 4.25 20.55 -14.51
N GLU A 176 3.95 19.88 -13.40
CA GLU A 176 4.63 20.01 -12.11
C GLU A 176 5.76 18.99 -11.92
N LEU A 177 6.13 18.21 -12.95
CA LEU A 177 7.19 17.19 -12.86
C LEU A 177 8.50 17.77 -12.29
N ALA A 178 8.91 18.95 -12.73
CA ALA A 178 10.14 19.61 -12.28
C ALA A 178 10.08 20.11 -10.82
N SER A 179 8.87 20.20 -10.23
CA SER A 179 8.68 20.61 -8.83
C SER A 179 8.84 19.45 -7.84
N VAL A 180 8.83 18.20 -8.34
CA VAL A 180 8.89 17.01 -7.50
C VAL A 180 10.25 16.94 -6.82
N SER A 181 10.22 16.77 -5.50
CA SER A 181 11.38 16.74 -4.63
C SER A 181 11.15 15.83 -3.42
N SER A 182 12.18 15.60 -2.61
CA SER A 182 12.12 14.82 -1.36
C SER A 182 11.08 15.30 -0.33
N LYS A 183 10.57 16.52 -0.46
CA LYS A 183 9.51 17.07 0.39
C LYS A 183 8.09 16.76 -0.10
N THR A 184 7.97 16.28 -1.34
CA THR A 184 6.69 15.94 -1.96
C THR A 184 6.12 14.70 -1.26
N SER A 185 4.82 14.69 -0.98
CA SER A 185 4.16 13.49 -0.46
C SER A 185 4.28 12.34 -1.47
N SER A 186 4.37 11.09 -1.02
CA SER A 186 4.49 9.92 -1.91
C SER A 186 3.38 9.85 -2.94
N PHE A 187 2.14 10.14 -2.54
CA PHE A 187 0.97 10.20 -3.42
C PHE A 187 1.19 11.17 -4.59
N LEU A 188 1.47 12.45 -4.30
CA LEU A 188 1.72 13.45 -5.34
C LEU A 188 2.99 13.18 -6.15
N ALA A 189 4.05 12.65 -5.52
CA ALA A 189 5.26 12.29 -6.24
C ALA A 189 4.93 11.22 -7.29
N PHE A 190 4.24 10.15 -6.87
CA PHE A 190 3.82 9.07 -7.76
C PHE A 190 2.99 9.61 -8.92
N GLU A 191 1.92 10.35 -8.67
CA GLU A 191 1.03 10.85 -9.74
C GLU A 191 1.74 11.80 -10.72
N ARG A 192 2.68 12.62 -10.24
CA ARG A 192 3.39 13.60 -11.05
C ARG A 192 4.52 13.01 -11.88
N THR A 193 5.06 11.87 -11.44
CA THR A 193 6.17 11.21 -12.11
C THR A 193 5.71 9.99 -12.91
N GLN A 194 4.58 10.13 -13.61
CA GLN A 194 4.08 9.13 -14.56
C GLN A 194 4.27 9.59 -15.99
N TYR A 195 4.63 8.66 -16.87
CA TYR A 195 4.34 8.77 -18.29
C TYR A 195 2.91 8.30 -18.54
N TYR A 196 2.11 9.08 -19.25
CA TYR A 196 0.85 8.62 -19.81
C TYR A 196 0.98 8.49 -21.32
N LEU A 197 1.20 7.27 -21.81
CA LEU A 197 1.41 6.96 -23.23
C LEU A 197 0.10 6.56 -23.89
N TYR A 198 -0.11 7.05 -25.11
CA TYR A 198 -1.27 6.69 -25.95
C TYR A 198 -0.86 6.64 -27.42
N GLU A 199 -1.63 5.90 -28.21
CA GLU A 199 -1.44 5.83 -29.66
C GLU A 199 -2.80 6.10 -30.31
N LEU A 200 -2.94 7.28 -30.93
CA LEU A 200 -4.13 7.64 -31.69
C LEU A 200 -4.14 6.83 -33.00
N LEU A 201 -5.23 6.09 -33.23
CA LEU A 201 -5.48 5.35 -34.47
C LEU A 201 -6.26 6.22 -35.46
N ASP A 202 -7.19 7.02 -34.95
CA ASP A 202 -7.98 7.99 -35.70
C ASP A 202 -8.01 9.31 -34.93
N GLU A 203 -7.43 10.35 -35.52
CA GLU A 203 -7.31 11.68 -34.90
C GLU A 203 -8.65 12.45 -34.85
N GLU A 204 -9.59 12.15 -35.75
CA GLU A 204 -10.89 12.82 -35.82
C GLU A 204 -11.88 12.25 -34.79
N ILE A 205 -11.85 10.94 -34.59
CA ILE A 205 -12.76 10.22 -33.68
C ILE A 205 -12.13 10.09 -32.28
N GLY A 206 -10.82 10.28 -32.15
CA GLY A 206 -10.09 10.16 -30.89
C GLY A 206 -10.00 8.72 -30.39
N GLU A 207 -9.99 7.76 -31.32
CA GLU A 207 -9.82 6.34 -31.05
C GLU A 207 -8.35 6.05 -30.77
N THR A 208 -8.09 5.28 -29.71
CA THR A 208 -6.74 4.95 -29.25
C THR A 208 -6.51 3.44 -29.26
N ALA A 209 -5.28 3.04 -29.57
CA ALA A 209 -4.89 1.64 -29.50
C ALA A 209 -5.02 1.10 -28.06
N PRO A 210 -5.62 -0.08 -27.85
CA PRO A 210 -5.73 -0.70 -26.52
C PRO A 210 -4.38 -1.16 -25.96
N SER A 211 -3.34 -1.20 -26.80
CA SER A 211 -1.97 -1.52 -26.43
C SER A 211 -1.03 -0.60 -27.19
N PRO A 212 -0.63 0.55 -26.62
CA PRO A 212 0.27 1.50 -27.27
C PRO A 212 1.60 0.85 -27.63
N SER A 213 2.03 1.03 -28.88
CA SER A 213 3.25 0.41 -29.44
C SER A 213 4.54 1.07 -28.97
N ALA A 214 4.45 2.22 -28.29
CA ALA A 214 5.57 3.04 -27.85
C ALA A 214 6.33 2.46 -26.63
N ALA A 215 5.90 1.32 -26.10
CA ALA A 215 6.49 0.68 -24.92
C ALA A 215 6.49 -0.86 -25.06
N VAL A 216 7.57 -1.48 -24.61
CA VAL A 216 7.74 -2.94 -24.63
C VAL A 216 8.30 -3.44 -23.29
N PRO A 217 7.72 -4.50 -22.69
CA PRO A 217 8.30 -5.13 -21.50
C PRO A 217 9.71 -5.64 -21.79
N PHE A 218 10.65 -5.36 -20.88
CA PHE A 218 12.07 -5.70 -21.05
C PHE A 218 12.53 -6.76 -20.04
N ALA A 219 12.26 -6.54 -18.76
CA ALA A 219 12.68 -7.47 -17.70
C ALA A 219 11.72 -7.38 -16.50
N ILE A 220 11.73 -8.41 -15.65
CA ILE A 220 11.03 -8.44 -14.36
C ILE A 220 12.07 -8.75 -13.29
N VAL A 221 12.07 -7.98 -12.21
CA VAL A 221 13.06 -8.10 -11.14
C VAL A 221 12.35 -8.22 -9.81
N SER A 222 12.67 -9.26 -9.03
CA SER A 222 12.22 -9.33 -7.65
C SER A 222 13.01 -8.36 -6.78
N PHE A 223 12.31 -7.64 -5.90
CA PHE A 223 12.94 -6.75 -4.95
C PHE A 223 12.48 -7.02 -3.53
N SER A 224 13.30 -6.55 -2.59
CA SER A 224 12.96 -6.40 -1.19
C SER A 224 13.44 -5.04 -0.71
N TYR A 225 12.60 -4.37 0.06
CA TYR A 225 12.87 -3.07 0.63
C TYR A 225 13.26 -3.20 2.10
N THR A 226 14.40 -2.62 2.46
CA THR A 226 14.87 -2.51 3.83
C THR A 226 15.09 -1.04 4.16
N ASP A 227 14.39 -0.50 5.15
CA ASP A 227 14.60 0.85 5.63
C ASP A 227 15.96 0.90 6.36
N THR A 228 16.98 1.45 5.70
CA THR A 228 18.32 1.55 6.29
C THR A 228 18.38 2.45 7.51
N LYS A 229 17.40 3.34 7.71
CA LYS A 229 17.26 4.12 8.95
C LYS A 229 16.77 3.26 10.12
N ALA A 230 16.08 2.14 9.84
CA ALA A 230 15.73 1.14 10.84
C ALA A 230 16.90 0.19 11.19
N ILE A 231 17.82 -0.06 10.24
CA ILE A 231 19.00 -0.93 10.45
C ILE A 231 20.05 -0.29 11.38
N LEU A 232 20.08 1.04 11.51
CA LEU A 232 20.94 1.71 12.51
C LEU A 232 20.59 1.36 13.96
N VAL A 233 19.52 0.59 14.19
CA VAL A 233 19.15 0.04 15.50
C VAL A 233 19.43 -1.48 15.53
N THR A 234 20.71 -1.81 15.72
CA THR A 234 21.33 -3.07 16.28
C THR A 234 21.44 -4.36 15.42
N PRO A 235 22.39 -5.29 15.74
CA PRO A 235 23.38 -5.31 16.84
C PRO A 235 24.84 -5.56 16.43
N GLN A 236 25.79 -4.82 17.04
CA GLN A 236 27.15 -5.33 17.19
C GLN A 236 27.54 -5.29 18.67
N ALA A 237 27.99 -6.43 19.14
CA ALA A 237 28.39 -6.69 20.52
C ALA A 237 29.51 -5.75 20.93
N THR A 238 29.29 -4.98 22.00
CA THR A 238 30.27 -4.74 23.07
C THR A 238 29.57 -4.05 24.22
N SER A 239 29.90 -4.55 25.41
CA SER A 239 29.53 -4.02 26.72
C SER A 239 29.81 -2.52 26.81
N GLU A 240 28.80 -1.71 27.14
CA GLU A 240 28.80 -0.79 28.29
C GLU A 240 27.59 0.17 28.24
N LYS A 241 26.77 0.12 29.31
CA LYS A 241 25.77 1.10 29.77
C LYS A 241 24.92 1.80 28.70
N LYS A 242 23.84 1.12 28.28
CA LYS A 242 22.66 1.73 27.65
C LYS A 242 22.08 2.82 28.57
N LYS A 243 22.27 4.09 28.20
CA LYS A 243 21.39 5.19 28.65
C LYS A 243 20.15 5.20 27.77
N LEU A 244 18.99 5.19 28.43
CA LEU A 244 17.64 4.96 27.90
C LEU A 244 17.27 5.84 26.70
N VAL A 245 17.02 5.21 25.54
CA VAL A 245 16.02 5.72 24.59
C VAL A 245 14.67 5.30 25.17
N HIS A 246 13.88 6.25 25.64
CA HIS A 246 12.60 5.95 26.28
C HIS A 246 11.59 5.52 25.20
N ASP A 247 11.11 4.28 25.28
CA ASP A 247 9.94 3.82 24.52
C ASP A 247 8.75 4.74 24.83
N TYR A 248 8.35 5.55 23.85
CA TYR A 248 7.24 6.47 24.01
C TYR A 248 5.93 5.67 24.00
N MET A 249 5.22 5.65 25.15
CA MET A 249 3.84 5.17 25.21
C MET A 249 2.89 6.32 24.94
N ALA A 250 2.03 6.16 23.94
CA ALA A 250 1.01 7.14 23.55
C ALA A 250 -0.07 7.31 24.63
N TRP A 251 -0.28 6.27 25.44
CA TRP A 251 -1.12 6.32 26.63
C TRP A 251 -0.69 5.22 27.62
N ARG A 252 -0.90 5.48 28.92
CA ARG A 252 -0.76 4.51 30.01
C ARG A 252 -2.00 4.59 30.88
N GLY A 253 -2.49 3.44 31.29
CA GLY A 253 -3.61 3.34 32.21
C GLY A 253 -3.96 1.88 32.47
N GLN A 254 -5.19 1.65 32.91
CA GLN A 254 -5.67 0.35 33.29
C GLN A 254 -6.82 -0.08 32.39
N LEU A 255 -6.75 -1.30 31.85
CA LEU A 255 -7.85 -1.94 31.14
C LEU A 255 -8.63 -2.79 32.16
N GLN A 256 -9.90 -2.46 32.37
CA GLN A 256 -10.77 -3.20 33.28
C GLN A 256 -11.76 -4.05 32.47
N ILE A 257 -11.74 -5.36 32.67
CA ILE A 257 -12.63 -6.33 32.02
C ILE A 257 -13.32 -7.13 33.11
N GLY A 258 -14.60 -6.85 33.37
CA GLY A 258 -15.32 -7.41 34.51
C GLY A 258 -14.62 -7.09 35.84
N THR A 259 -14.21 -8.13 36.56
CA THR A 259 -13.46 -8.02 37.83
C THR A 259 -11.94 -7.94 37.66
N GLN A 260 -11.42 -8.22 36.45
CA GLN A 260 -9.99 -8.23 36.17
C GLN A 260 -9.52 -6.85 35.72
N SER A 261 -8.28 -6.51 36.07
CA SER A 261 -7.67 -5.22 35.74
C SER A 261 -6.23 -5.42 35.28
N TYR A 262 -5.88 -4.85 34.14
CA TYR A 262 -4.57 -4.96 33.52
C TYR A 262 -3.93 -3.60 33.38
N ASP A 263 -2.74 -3.42 33.94
CA ASP A 263 -1.98 -2.19 33.77
C ASP A 263 -1.24 -2.22 32.43
N VAL A 264 -1.69 -1.37 31.51
CA VAL A 264 -1.32 -1.43 30.11
C VAL A 264 -0.93 -0.05 29.58
N GLY A 265 -0.17 -0.05 28.51
CA GLY A 265 0.04 1.14 27.69
C GLY A 265 -0.14 0.84 26.23
N LEU A 266 -0.54 1.87 25.50
CA LEU A 266 -0.63 1.85 24.06
C LEU A 266 0.69 2.35 23.48
N ARG A 267 1.38 1.46 22.78
CA ARG A 267 2.60 1.77 22.05
C ARG A 267 2.25 1.96 20.57
N SER A 268 2.76 3.03 19.98
CA SER A 268 2.78 3.20 18.53
C SER A 268 4.19 2.96 18.04
N THR A 269 4.33 2.27 16.91
CA THR A 269 5.63 1.95 16.33
C THR A 269 6.30 3.15 15.64
N LYS A 270 5.56 4.23 15.33
CA LYS A 270 6.09 5.37 14.54
C LYS A 270 5.56 6.77 14.92
N GLY A 271 4.75 6.94 15.98
CA GLY A 271 4.20 8.27 16.31
C GLY A 271 3.80 8.49 17.77
N ALA A 272 3.93 9.73 18.24
CA ALA A 272 3.65 10.13 19.62
C ALA A 272 2.19 10.58 19.87
N LEU A 273 1.29 10.40 18.91
CA LEU A 273 -0.06 10.95 18.96
C LEU A 273 -1.07 9.82 19.19
N ILE A 274 -1.88 9.93 20.24
CA ILE A 274 -3.08 9.12 20.43
C ILE A 274 -4.27 9.86 19.82
N PRO A 275 -5.20 9.18 19.12
CA PRO A 275 -6.27 9.87 18.37
C PRO A 275 -7.29 10.55 19.28
N THR A 276 -7.37 10.14 20.55
CA THR A 276 -8.27 10.71 21.55
C THR A 276 -7.71 10.61 22.96
N LYS A 277 -8.22 11.43 23.88
CA LYS A 277 -7.83 11.36 25.30
C LYS A 277 -8.55 10.19 25.97
N LEU A 278 -7.85 9.07 26.13
CA LEU A 278 -8.35 7.95 26.91
C LEU A 278 -8.35 8.26 28.42
N PRO A 279 -9.37 7.81 29.17
CA PRO A 279 -9.37 7.90 30.62
C PRO A 279 -8.23 7.06 31.24
N PRO A 280 -7.84 7.30 32.50
CA PRO A 280 -6.86 6.47 33.20
C PRO A 280 -7.30 5.02 33.36
N VAL A 281 -8.61 4.76 33.41
CA VAL A 281 -9.20 3.42 33.45
C VAL A 281 -10.16 3.29 32.28
N VAL A 282 -9.87 2.36 31.38
CA VAL A 282 -10.70 2.00 30.22
C VAL A 282 -11.48 0.74 30.59
N LYS A 283 -12.80 0.87 30.71
CA LYS A 283 -13.69 -0.27 30.97
C LYS A 283 -14.10 -0.94 29.66
N VAL A 284 -13.97 -2.26 29.63
CA VAL A 284 -14.43 -3.10 28.53
C VAL A 284 -15.67 -3.84 29.01
N ASP A 285 -16.82 -3.38 28.55
CA ASP A 285 -18.10 -3.98 28.92
C ASP A 285 -18.71 -4.79 27.77
N ARG A 286 -18.09 -4.78 26.57
CA ARG A 286 -18.65 -5.35 25.34
C ARG A 286 -17.62 -6.15 24.53
N ALA A 287 -18.11 -7.23 23.93
CA ALA A 287 -17.38 -8.05 22.96
C ALA A 287 -18.28 -8.32 21.75
N ILE A 288 -17.67 -8.48 20.58
CA ILE A 288 -18.34 -8.82 19.31
C ILE A 288 -17.61 -10.00 18.67
N SER A 289 -18.32 -10.86 17.95
CA SER A 289 -17.66 -11.94 17.19
C SER A 289 -16.85 -11.36 16.03
N MET A 290 -15.74 -12.01 15.66
CA MET A 290 -14.95 -11.58 14.51
C MET A 290 -15.75 -11.65 13.21
N LEU A 291 -16.63 -12.64 13.07
CA LEU A 291 -17.52 -12.77 11.92
C LEU A 291 -18.42 -11.53 11.76
N ASP A 292 -19.07 -11.09 12.84
CA ASP A 292 -19.95 -9.92 12.80
C ASP A 292 -19.13 -8.64 12.59
N LEU A 293 -17.97 -8.54 13.25
CA LEU A 293 -17.09 -7.38 13.10
C LEU A 293 -16.59 -7.21 11.66
N MET A 294 -16.25 -8.30 10.97
CA MET A 294 -15.83 -8.29 9.58
C MET A 294 -16.95 -7.93 8.60
N GLN A 295 -18.21 -8.07 9.00
CA GLN A 295 -19.36 -7.58 8.22
C GLN A 295 -19.57 -6.08 8.41
N LEU A 296 -19.21 -5.53 9.58
CA LEU A 296 -19.41 -4.12 9.93
C LEU A 296 -18.28 -3.22 9.44
N LEU A 297 -17.07 -3.74 9.33
CA LEU A 297 -15.89 -2.98 8.94
C LEU A 297 -15.41 -3.33 7.52
N PRO A 298 -14.81 -2.36 6.80
CA PRO A 298 -14.20 -2.64 5.50
C PRO A 298 -13.16 -3.74 5.61
N LYS A 299 -13.19 -4.72 4.69
CA LYS A 299 -12.24 -5.85 4.68
C LYS A 299 -10.76 -5.42 4.75
N ALA A 300 -10.43 -4.32 4.10
CA ALA A 300 -9.10 -3.72 4.10
C ALA A 300 -8.56 -3.38 5.50
N ALA A 301 -9.42 -3.22 6.51
CA ALA A 301 -9.02 -2.96 7.89
C ALA A 301 -8.35 -4.18 8.57
N PHE A 302 -8.59 -5.38 8.06
CA PHE A 302 -8.01 -6.64 8.58
C PHE A 302 -6.91 -7.19 7.68
N GLU A 303 -6.91 -6.81 6.40
CA GLU A 303 -5.95 -7.30 5.40
C GLU A 303 -4.63 -6.52 5.40
N THR A 304 -4.50 -5.44 6.19
CA THR A 304 -3.30 -4.60 6.22
C THR A 304 -2.98 -4.10 7.63
N CYS A 305 -1.70 -4.16 8.01
CA CYS A 305 -1.18 -3.50 9.22
C CYS A 305 -0.75 -2.07 8.88
N PHE A 306 -1.36 -1.07 9.50
CA PHE A 306 -1.02 0.34 9.29
C PHE A 306 -0.42 0.97 10.55
N SER A 307 0.66 1.76 10.37
CA SER A 307 1.39 2.41 11.48
C SER A 307 0.94 3.85 11.76
N THR A 308 0.04 4.39 10.93
CA THR A 308 -0.53 5.74 11.02
C THR A 308 -2.03 5.69 10.71
N GLU A 309 -2.75 6.80 10.93
CA GLU A 309 -4.15 6.91 10.52
C GLU A 309 -4.29 6.68 9.00
N VAL A 310 -5.18 5.78 8.62
CA VAL A 310 -5.55 5.46 7.23
C VAL A 310 -7.05 5.65 7.02
N PHE A 311 -7.46 5.99 5.81
CA PHE A 311 -8.87 6.10 5.46
C PHE A 311 -9.32 4.83 4.72
N LEU A 312 -10.18 4.04 5.36
CA LEU A 312 -10.67 2.75 4.87
C LEU A 312 -12.20 2.78 4.83
N GLY A 313 -12.78 2.70 3.64
CA GLY A 313 -14.22 2.54 3.44
C GLY A 313 -15.10 3.56 4.19
N GLY A 314 -14.71 4.83 4.25
CA GLY A 314 -15.48 5.86 4.96
C GLY A 314 -15.06 6.10 6.41
N LEU A 315 -14.12 5.32 6.94
CA LEU A 315 -13.67 5.37 8.33
C LEU A 315 -12.17 5.68 8.39
N TYR A 316 -11.75 6.39 9.42
CA TYR A 316 -10.35 6.65 9.75
C TYR A 316 -9.91 5.65 10.81
N CYS A 317 -8.91 4.82 10.47
CA CYS A 317 -8.42 3.74 11.31
C CYS A 317 -6.96 3.97 11.72
N SER A 318 -6.60 3.70 12.97
CA SER A 318 -5.20 3.73 13.44
C SER A 318 -4.93 2.58 14.42
N LEU A 319 -3.81 1.88 14.25
CA LEU A 319 -3.46 0.67 14.99
C LEU A 319 -2.36 0.92 16.02
N TYR A 320 -2.50 0.33 17.19
CA TYR A 320 -1.58 0.44 18.33
C TYR A 320 -1.36 -0.94 18.95
N GLU A 321 -0.19 -1.14 19.56
CA GLU A 321 0.11 -2.34 20.34
C GLU A 321 -0.23 -2.08 21.81
N LEU A 322 -0.98 -3.00 22.43
CA LEU A 322 -1.30 -2.93 23.84
C LEU A 322 -0.30 -3.77 24.64
N VAL A 323 0.64 -3.10 25.30
CA VAL A 323 1.73 -3.74 26.06
C VAL A 323 1.55 -3.54 27.57
N PRO A 324 2.03 -4.45 28.44
CA PRO A 324 2.04 -4.23 29.89
C PRO A 324 2.83 -2.97 30.29
N SER A 325 2.33 -2.19 31.24
CA SER A 325 2.94 -0.92 31.65
C SER A 325 4.15 -1.07 32.58
N GLU A 326 4.27 -2.17 33.34
CA GLU A 326 5.40 -2.47 34.23
C GLU A 326 5.84 -3.93 34.11
N ALA A 327 7.15 -4.18 34.15
CA ALA A 327 7.76 -5.52 34.19
C ALA A 327 7.67 -6.16 35.59
N LYS A 328 6.50 -6.08 36.23
CA LYS A 328 6.20 -6.91 37.41
C LYS A 328 5.48 -8.15 36.90
N ASP A 329 6.00 -9.31 37.28
CA ASP A 329 5.59 -10.66 36.83
C ASP A 329 4.13 -11.04 37.14
N THR A 330 3.27 -10.11 37.57
CA THR A 330 1.92 -10.40 38.06
C THR A 330 0.79 -10.12 37.05
N ASN A 331 1.00 -9.33 36.00
CA ASN A 331 -0.07 -8.93 35.06
C ASN A 331 0.27 -9.29 33.60
N SER A 332 0.41 -10.59 33.32
CA SER A 332 0.54 -11.06 31.94
C SER A 332 -0.77 -10.87 31.16
N LEU A 333 -0.69 -10.29 29.96
CA LEU A 333 -1.81 -10.20 29.02
C LEU A 333 -2.08 -11.53 28.28
N SER A 334 -1.21 -12.53 28.43
CA SER A 334 -1.32 -13.81 27.73
C SER A 334 -2.64 -14.54 27.94
N PRO A 335 -3.22 -14.62 29.18
CA PRO A 335 -4.51 -15.28 29.38
C PRO A 335 -5.65 -14.58 28.63
N LEU A 336 -5.66 -13.26 28.64
CA LEU A 336 -6.65 -12.45 27.91
C LEU A 336 -6.49 -12.66 26.39
N LEU A 337 -5.26 -12.63 25.90
CA LEU A 337 -4.95 -12.85 24.49
C LEU A 337 -5.41 -14.23 24.02
N GLN A 338 -5.18 -15.26 24.84
CA GLN A 338 -5.60 -16.64 24.57
C GLN A 338 -7.13 -16.75 24.55
N GLU A 339 -7.83 -16.14 25.51
CA GLU A 339 -9.29 -16.16 25.57
C GLU A 339 -9.93 -15.49 24.33
N ILE A 340 -9.41 -14.33 23.92
CA ILE A 340 -9.86 -13.62 22.71
C ILE A 340 -9.68 -14.49 21.46
N LYS A 341 -8.53 -15.18 21.36
CA LYS A 341 -8.22 -16.09 20.25
C LYS A 341 -9.14 -17.31 20.22
N GLU A 342 -9.32 -17.97 21.37
CA GLU A 342 -10.12 -19.19 21.47
C GLU A 342 -11.60 -18.94 21.19
N LYS A 343 -12.13 -17.79 21.63
CA LYS A 343 -13.53 -17.43 21.43
C LYS A 343 -13.79 -16.70 20.10
N ASP A 344 -12.75 -16.37 19.34
CA ASP A 344 -12.81 -15.60 18.09
C ASP A 344 -13.61 -14.29 18.25
N LEU A 345 -13.27 -13.53 19.28
CA LEU A 345 -13.96 -12.29 19.67
C LEU A 345 -13.05 -11.06 19.51
N ALA A 346 -13.67 -9.89 19.42
CA ALA A 346 -13.05 -8.59 19.57
C ALA A 346 -13.68 -7.84 20.73
N LEU A 347 -12.85 -7.18 21.55
CA LEU A 347 -13.36 -6.35 22.64
C LEU A 347 -13.58 -4.93 22.15
N THR A 348 -14.74 -4.35 22.43
CA THR A 348 -15.11 -3.02 21.91
C THR A 348 -15.31 -2.02 23.03
N VAL A 349 -14.73 -0.84 22.85
CA VAL A 349 -14.82 0.28 23.79
C VAL A 349 -15.32 1.51 23.03
N PRO A 350 -16.56 1.96 23.25
CA PRO A 350 -17.04 3.21 22.67
C PRO A 350 -16.29 4.40 23.28
N LEU A 351 -15.91 5.34 22.42
CA LEU A 351 -15.16 6.54 22.79
C LEU A 351 -16.09 7.75 22.84
N LYS A 352 -15.80 8.70 23.73
CA LYS A 352 -16.67 9.87 24.00
C LYS A 352 -16.89 10.79 22.80
N ASP A 353 -16.01 10.71 21.81
CA ASP A 353 -15.99 11.52 20.60
C ASP A 353 -16.61 10.81 19.38
N GLY A 354 -17.33 9.71 19.61
CA GLY A 354 -18.09 8.99 18.57
C GLY A 354 -17.25 8.01 17.74
N GLY A 355 -16.06 7.64 18.22
CA GLY A 355 -15.28 6.53 17.69
C GLY A 355 -15.33 5.28 18.56
N PHE A 356 -14.59 4.26 18.16
CA PHE A 356 -14.42 3.02 18.91
C PHE A 356 -12.95 2.67 19.02
N LEU A 357 -12.57 2.08 20.16
CA LEU A 357 -11.35 1.30 20.31
C LEU A 357 -11.74 -0.18 20.27
N ILE A 358 -11.12 -0.94 19.38
CA ILE A 358 -11.38 -2.36 19.19
C ILE A 358 -10.08 -3.12 19.51
N LEU A 359 -10.13 -4.03 20.47
CA LEU A 359 -8.99 -4.86 20.84
C LEU A 359 -9.12 -6.24 20.19
N LEU A 360 -8.05 -6.65 19.49
CA LEU A 360 -8.05 -7.77 18.56
C LEU A 360 -6.80 -8.64 18.76
N HIS A 361 -6.96 -9.95 18.56
CA HIS A 361 -5.83 -10.85 18.49
C HIS A 361 -5.00 -10.59 17.21
N PRO A 362 -3.65 -10.62 17.26
CA PRO A 362 -2.80 -10.32 16.11
C PRO A 362 -2.97 -11.27 14.91
N SER A 363 -3.51 -12.48 15.11
CA SER A 363 -3.79 -13.43 14.00
C SER A 363 -4.85 -12.96 13.01
N HIS A 364 -5.63 -11.92 13.35
CA HIS A 364 -6.59 -11.33 12.42
C HIS A 364 -5.96 -10.31 11.47
N PHE A 365 -4.64 -10.15 11.56
CA PHE A 365 -3.84 -9.35 10.65
C PHE A 365 -2.81 -10.23 9.94
N PRO A 366 -2.41 -9.89 8.70
CA PRO A 366 -1.37 -10.63 8.01
C PRO A 366 -0.06 -10.60 8.80
N PRO A 367 0.69 -11.72 8.83
CA PRO A 367 1.98 -11.78 9.51
C PRO A 367 2.93 -10.73 8.93
N ILE A 368 3.57 -9.96 9.81
CA ILE A 368 4.46 -8.86 9.44
C ILE A 368 5.82 -9.39 8.93
N ASP A 369 6.15 -10.67 9.17
CA ASP A 369 7.37 -11.35 8.71
C ASP A 369 7.17 -12.89 8.66
N ASP A 370 7.68 -13.55 7.61
CA ASP A 370 7.69 -15.02 7.46
C ASP A 370 8.79 -15.71 8.29
N ASN A 371 9.77 -14.94 8.83
CA ASN A 371 10.87 -15.49 9.62
C ASN A 371 10.74 -15.23 11.14
N ALA A 372 9.63 -14.63 11.57
CA ALA A 372 9.32 -14.44 12.98
C ALA A 372 8.46 -15.60 13.48
N LEU A 373 9.12 -16.70 13.89
CA LEU A 373 8.55 -17.69 14.82
C LEU A 373 8.06 -17.07 16.15
N ASN A 374 8.28 -15.77 16.35
CA ASN A 374 7.79 -14.96 17.45
C ASN A 374 7.04 -13.73 16.89
N ALA A 375 5.87 -13.92 16.28
CA ALA A 375 4.90 -12.83 16.20
C ALA A 375 4.75 -12.27 17.63
N SER A 376 4.84 -10.95 17.80
CA SER A 376 4.63 -10.34 19.11
C SER A 376 3.23 -10.74 19.58
N GLU A 377 3.14 -11.63 20.57
CA GLU A 377 1.90 -12.08 21.22
C GLU A 377 1.30 -10.92 22.04
N VAL A 378 0.99 -9.83 21.35
CA VAL A 378 0.59 -8.56 21.95
C VAL A 378 -0.71 -8.16 21.29
N LEU A 379 -1.69 -7.87 22.14
CA LEU A 379 -3.04 -7.51 21.71
C LEU A 379 -3.00 -6.21 20.89
N GLN A 380 -3.74 -6.18 19.79
CA GLN A 380 -3.78 -5.02 18.88
C GLN A 380 -4.97 -4.14 19.23
N GLY A 381 -4.77 -2.84 19.37
CA GLY A 381 -5.80 -1.83 19.58
C GLY A 381 -6.03 -1.00 18.33
N MET A 382 -7.16 -1.20 17.67
CA MET A 382 -7.58 -0.42 16.50
C MET A 382 -8.57 0.66 16.90
N PHE A 383 -8.19 1.92 16.69
CA PHE A 383 -9.12 3.03 16.79
C PHE A 383 -9.82 3.27 15.47
N ILE A 384 -11.12 3.55 15.50
CA ILE A 384 -11.96 3.82 14.34
C ILE A 384 -12.78 5.09 14.56
N PHE A 385 -12.77 6.01 13.61
CA PHE A 385 -13.52 7.26 13.65
C PHE A 385 -14.18 7.61 12.31
N PRO A 386 -15.34 8.32 12.32
CA PRO A 386 -15.96 8.85 11.10
C PRO A 386 -15.23 10.07 10.51
N GLY A 387 -14.25 10.64 11.21
CA GLY A 387 -13.48 11.79 10.76
C GLY A 387 -12.03 11.73 11.25
N SER A 388 -11.12 12.31 10.48
CA SER A 388 -9.68 12.34 10.81
C SER A 388 -9.43 13.00 12.17
N ARG A 389 -8.57 12.38 12.97
CA ARG A 389 -8.13 12.88 14.28
C ARG A 389 -6.72 13.46 14.26
N VAL A 390 -6.03 13.36 13.13
CA VAL A 390 -4.71 13.98 12.95
C VAL A 390 -4.88 15.48 12.71
N VAL A 391 -4.52 16.31 13.69
CA VAL A 391 -4.52 17.77 13.54
C VAL A 391 -3.45 18.17 12.51
N LYS A 392 -3.87 18.53 11.29
CA LYS A 392 -3.01 19.23 10.33
C LYS A 392 -2.67 20.61 10.90
N ARG A 393 -1.43 20.82 11.33
CA ARG A 393 -0.91 22.19 11.56
C ARG A 393 -0.86 22.91 10.22
N GLY A 394 -1.80 23.83 10.01
CA GLY A 394 -1.71 24.90 9.01
C GLY A 394 -2.69 24.79 7.84
N THR A 395 -3.89 25.34 8.02
CA THR A 395 -4.54 26.39 7.19
C THR A 395 -6.03 26.44 7.56
N SER A 396 -6.51 27.64 7.88
CA SER A 396 -7.89 27.90 8.22
C SER A 396 -8.81 27.63 7.03
N GLY A 397 -9.84 26.80 7.25
CA GLY A 397 -10.87 26.54 6.25
C GLY A 397 -11.74 25.36 6.69
N GLN A 398 -12.58 25.58 7.70
CA GLN A 398 -13.65 24.65 8.01
C GLN A 398 -14.58 24.54 6.78
N LYS A 399 -14.46 23.45 6.04
CA LYS A 399 -15.57 22.92 5.25
C LYS A 399 -15.99 21.61 5.92
N LYS A 400 -17.20 21.59 6.48
CA LYS A 400 -17.87 20.37 6.91
C LYS A 400 -17.83 19.40 5.73
N ALA A 401 -17.06 18.33 5.85
CA ALA A 401 -17.15 17.22 4.91
C ALA A 401 -18.60 16.72 4.97
N THR A 402 -19.27 16.72 3.82
CA THR A 402 -20.63 16.21 3.71
C THR A 402 -20.52 14.70 3.85
N ILE A 403 -20.98 14.19 4.99
CA ILE A 403 -20.99 12.78 5.36
C ILE A 403 -21.88 12.04 4.35
N SER A 404 -21.35 11.02 3.67
CA SER A 404 -22.14 10.15 2.77
C SER A 404 -23.29 9.49 3.57
N SER A 405 -24.45 9.35 2.93
CA SER A 405 -25.63 8.65 3.48
C SER A 405 -25.35 7.20 3.87
N GLU A 406 -24.28 6.57 3.35
CA GLU A 406 -23.86 5.21 3.70
C GLU A 406 -23.10 5.18 5.05
N ILE A 407 -22.38 6.25 5.39
CA ILE A 407 -21.65 6.40 6.67
C ILE A 407 -22.64 6.53 7.85
N LEU A 408 -23.81 7.12 7.59
CA LEU A 408 -24.92 7.20 8.54
C LEU A 408 -25.62 5.85 8.79
N GLN A 409 -25.34 4.81 8.00
CA GLN A 409 -25.93 3.48 8.21
C GLN A 409 -25.03 2.54 9.03
N VAL A 410 -23.70 2.69 8.97
CA VAL A 410 -22.76 1.78 9.67
C VAL A 410 -22.71 2.02 11.18
N LEU A 411 -22.74 3.28 11.64
CA LEU A 411 -22.64 3.62 13.05
C LEU A 411 -23.90 3.30 13.86
N PRO A 412 -25.12 3.58 13.36
CA PRO A 412 -26.34 3.10 14.02
C PRO A 412 -26.46 1.59 13.99
N VAL A 413 -25.81 0.87 13.08
CA VAL A 413 -25.83 -0.61 13.05
C VAL A 413 -24.90 -1.22 14.11
N LEU A 414 -23.71 -0.64 14.35
CA LEU A 414 -22.91 -0.91 15.55
C LEU A 414 -23.66 -0.53 16.84
N SER A 415 -24.47 0.54 16.79
CA SER A 415 -25.40 0.92 17.85
C SER A 415 -26.74 0.14 17.86
N TYR A 416 -27.07 -0.64 16.83
CA TYR A 416 -28.34 -1.41 16.75
C TYR A 416 -28.11 -2.86 17.14
N ALA A 417 -26.89 -3.37 16.92
CA ALA A 417 -26.36 -4.51 17.65
C ALA A 417 -26.39 -4.31 19.19
N GLU A 418 -26.55 -3.07 19.68
CA GLU A 418 -26.77 -2.77 21.12
C GLU A 418 -28.07 -3.36 21.67
N GLY A 419 -29.04 -3.68 20.82
CA GLY A 419 -30.35 -4.20 21.26
C GLY A 419 -30.52 -5.72 21.23
N LEU A 420 -29.56 -6.50 20.70
CA LEU A 420 -29.75 -7.94 20.47
C LEU A 420 -28.85 -8.86 21.31
N VAL A 421 -28.00 -8.32 22.19
CA VAL A 421 -27.17 -9.11 23.13
C VAL A 421 -27.74 -9.07 24.57
N GLU A 422 -29.06 -9.12 24.71
CA GLU A 422 -29.71 -9.21 26.02
C GLU A 422 -29.99 -10.66 26.48
N LYS A 423 -29.32 -11.68 25.92
CA LYS A 423 -29.58 -13.09 26.27
C LYS A 423 -28.37 -14.02 26.44
N THR A 424 -27.21 -13.51 26.85
CA THR A 424 -26.19 -14.40 27.43
C THR A 424 -25.27 -13.66 28.40
N PRO A 425 -25.54 -13.73 29.72
CA PRO A 425 -24.57 -13.29 30.71
C PRO A 425 -23.37 -14.23 30.68
N LEU A 426 -22.16 -13.66 30.53
CA LEU A 426 -20.93 -14.33 30.94
C LEU A 426 -20.93 -14.33 32.48
N ASN A 427 -21.54 -15.35 33.11
CA ASN A 427 -21.24 -15.90 34.45
C ASN A 427 -22.42 -16.72 35.00
N SER A 428 -22.23 -18.03 35.12
CA SER A 428 -22.86 -18.84 36.17
C SER A 428 -21.91 -19.99 36.52
N THR A 429 -20.92 -19.69 37.35
CA THR A 429 -20.33 -20.70 38.24
C THR A 429 -21.35 -20.94 39.35
N GLU A 430 -22.11 -22.01 39.27
CA GLU A 430 -22.72 -22.62 40.46
C GLU A 430 -21.84 -23.79 40.89
N GLU A 431 -21.23 -23.61 42.06
CA GLU A 431 -20.64 -24.65 42.88
C GLU A 431 -21.74 -25.66 43.26
N THR A 432 -21.55 -26.93 42.93
CA THR A 432 -22.24 -28.03 43.61
C THR A 432 -21.37 -28.51 44.78
N VAL A 433 -21.87 -28.32 45.99
CA VAL A 433 -21.66 -29.22 47.14
C VAL A 433 -22.70 -30.33 47.08
#